data_AF-A0A2V8E7S0-F1
#
_entry.id   AF-A0A2V8E7S0-F1
#
_cell.length_a   1.000
_cell.length_b   1.000
_cell.length_c   1.000
_cell.angle_alpha   90.00
_cell.angle_beta   90.00
_cell.angle_gamma   90.00
#
_symmetry.space_group_name_H-M   'P 1'
#
loop_
_entity.id
_entity.type
_entity.pdbx_description
1 polymer ?
#
loop_
_entity_poly.entity_id
_entity_poly.type
_entity_poly.pdbx_seq_one_letter_code
_entity_poly.pdbx_strand_id
1 'polypeptide(L)'
;MMRILRAALVAVVLGVWAVPTFAAGEYPLTFTVDAQAKTKMTTVTTTFTIRVERLMDESRFKQVTDTLKYNGYAKFFNVFRTLPVIGTIELENRQVELKYAREQQEDGGRRLVLAADRPLFFFGGAPDKNRAGYEMTIVELRFDAQGGATGTMAGAARVKPSPAGIVLDSYAETVIQLTARASRP
;
A
#
# COMPACT_ATOMS: atom_id res chain seq x y z
N MET A 1 19.63 28.59 -67.42
CA MET A 1 19.47 27.14 -67.14
C MET A 1 19.33 26.97 -65.63
N MET A 2 18.13 26.59 -65.20
CA MET A 2 17.62 26.59 -63.81
C MET A 2 18.25 25.45 -62.98
N ARG A 3 18.70 25.70 -61.75
CA ARG A 3 18.94 24.67 -60.73
C ARG A 3 18.40 25.12 -59.37
N ILE A 4 17.54 24.26 -58.83
CA ILE A 4 16.51 24.52 -57.81
C ILE A 4 17.06 24.13 -56.43
N LEU A 5 16.63 24.86 -55.40
CA LEU A 5 16.84 24.65 -53.97
C LEU A 5 16.61 23.20 -53.50
N ARG A 6 17.35 22.79 -52.48
CA ARG A 6 16.88 21.80 -51.49
C ARG A 6 17.22 22.29 -50.08
N ALA A 7 16.21 22.83 -49.40
CA ALA A 7 16.22 23.08 -47.97
C ALA A 7 15.99 21.74 -47.24
N ALA A 8 16.87 21.39 -46.30
CA ALA A 8 16.71 20.24 -45.43
C ALA A 8 15.92 20.66 -44.18
N LEU A 9 14.72 20.11 -44.02
CA LEU A 9 13.87 20.27 -42.84
C LEU A 9 14.30 19.22 -41.81
N VAL A 10 14.83 19.65 -40.66
CA VAL A 10 15.11 18.78 -39.51
C VAL A 10 13.86 18.75 -38.63
N ALA A 11 13.14 17.63 -38.63
CA ALA A 11 12.03 17.39 -37.71
C ALA A 11 12.60 16.86 -36.37
N VAL A 12 12.54 17.69 -35.33
CA VAL A 12 12.82 17.28 -33.95
C VAL A 12 11.57 16.59 -33.40
N VAL A 13 11.62 15.27 -33.27
CA VAL A 13 10.59 14.48 -32.60
C VAL A 13 10.84 14.57 -31.08
N LEU A 14 10.04 15.39 -30.40
CA LEU A 14 9.96 15.41 -28.94
C LEU A 14 9.19 14.16 -28.50
N GLY A 15 9.92 13.13 -28.08
CA GLY A 15 9.36 11.97 -27.40
C GLY A 15 8.86 12.38 -26.01
N VAL A 16 7.54 12.62 -25.88
CA VAL A 16 6.88 12.76 -24.59
C VAL A 16 6.84 11.37 -23.95
N TRP A 17 7.70 11.15 -22.95
CA TRP A 17 7.56 9.99 -22.07
C TRP A 17 6.38 10.26 -21.16
N ALA A 18 5.24 9.64 -21.46
CA ALA A 18 4.09 9.64 -20.56
C ALA A 18 4.48 8.87 -19.29
N VAL A 19 4.79 9.60 -18.22
CA VAL A 19 4.88 9.02 -16.88
C VAL A 19 3.44 8.72 -16.47
N PRO A 20 3.07 7.45 -16.22
CA PRO A 20 1.73 7.14 -15.74
C PRO A 20 1.52 7.85 -14.40
N THR A 21 0.63 8.84 -14.39
CA THR A 21 0.23 9.57 -13.20
C THR A 21 -0.85 8.76 -12.51
N PHE A 22 -0.60 8.31 -11.28
CA PHE A 22 -1.66 7.71 -10.47
C PHE A 22 -2.62 8.81 -10.00
N ALA A 23 -3.66 9.07 -10.78
CA ALA A 23 -4.70 10.02 -10.41
C ALA A 23 -5.31 9.64 -9.06
N ALA A 24 -5.58 10.65 -8.23
CA ALA A 24 -6.34 10.46 -7.00
C ALA A 24 -7.75 9.95 -7.35
N GLY A 25 -8.17 8.86 -6.68
CA GLY A 25 -9.59 8.49 -6.63
C GLY A 25 -10.15 7.48 -7.65
N GLU A 26 -9.39 6.99 -8.63
CA GLU A 26 -9.91 5.94 -9.53
C GLU A 26 -9.55 4.52 -9.05
N TYR A 27 -10.60 3.75 -8.76
CA TYR A 27 -10.53 2.34 -8.40
C TYR A 27 -11.24 1.52 -9.51
N PRO A 28 -10.74 0.32 -9.87
CA PRO A 28 -9.70 -0.44 -9.19
C PRO A 28 -8.28 0.11 -9.44
N LEU A 29 -7.46 0.04 -8.40
CA LEU A 29 -6.07 0.45 -8.41
C LEU A 29 -5.17 -0.79 -8.26
N THR A 30 -4.26 -1.03 -9.21
CA THR A 30 -3.27 -2.11 -9.12
C THR A 30 -1.88 -1.54 -9.31
N PHE A 31 -0.95 -1.91 -8.43
CA PHE A 31 0.44 -1.48 -8.55
C PHE A 31 1.40 -2.53 -7.96
N THR A 32 2.61 -2.50 -8.50
CA THR A 32 3.71 -3.34 -8.05
C THR A 32 4.59 -2.54 -7.11
N VAL A 33 4.97 -3.14 -5.98
CA VAL A 33 5.75 -2.47 -4.94
C VAL A 33 7.02 -3.26 -4.70
N ASP A 34 8.15 -2.57 -4.79
CA ASP A 34 9.40 -3.11 -4.28
C ASP A 34 9.47 -2.89 -2.78
N ALA A 35 9.73 -3.98 -2.09
CA ALA A 35 9.96 -4.01 -0.67
C ALA A 35 11.43 -4.19 -0.38
N GLN A 36 11.94 -3.35 0.51
CA GLN A 36 13.29 -3.47 1.05
C GLN A 36 13.21 -3.67 2.55
N ALA A 37 13.74 -4.80 2.99
CA ALA A 37 13.78 -5.18 4.38
C ALA A 37 15.24 -5.30 4.83
N LYS A 38 15.63 -4.51 5.83
CA LYS A 38 17.01 -4.49 6.37
C LYS A 38 17.07 -5.28 7.66
N THR A 39 17.94 -6.28 7.70
CA THR A 39 18.35 -6.96 8.94
C THR A 39 19.74 -6.47 9.35
N LYS A 40 20.24 -6.90 10.52
CA LYS A 40 21.59 -6.55 10.98
C LYS A 40 22.70 -7.02 10.03
N MET A 41 22.43 -7.99 9.16
CA MET A 41 23.44 -8.64 8.30
C MET A 41 23.19 -8.46 6.80
N THR A 42 21.93 -8.35 6.36
CA THR A 42 21.58 -8.34 4.94
C THR A 42 20.39 -7.44 4.66
N THR A 43 20.34 -6.90 3.44
CA THR A 43 19.14 -6.29 2.87
C THR A 43 18.50 -7.31 1.94
N VAL A 44 17.23 -7.60 2.16
CA VAL A 44 16.43 -8.45 1.28
C VAL A 44 15.49 -7.55 0.49
N THR A 45 15.47 -7.73 -0.83
CA THR A 45 14.53 -7.05 -1.72
C THR A 45 13.56 -8.08 -2.28
N THR A 46 12.27 -7.77 -2.24
CA THR A 46 11.21 -8.60 -2.83
C THR A 46 10.17 -7.70 -3.46
N THR A 47 9.29 -8.26 -4.28
CA THR A 47 8.28 -7.51 -5.03
C THR A 47 6.90 -8.04 -4.68
N PHE A 48 5.98 -7.12 -4.40
CA PHE A 48 4.59 -7.39 -4.08
C PHE A 48 3.67 -6.82 -5.17
N THR A 49 2.54 -7.48 -5.40
CA THR A 49 1.45 -6.89 -6.18
C THR A 49 0.31 -6.52 -5.22
N ILE A 50 -0.13 -5.28 -5.26
CA ILE A 50 -1.28 -4.80 -4.48
C ILE A 50 -2.39 -4.42 -5.44
N ARG A 51 -3.55 -5.03 -5.27
CA ARG A 51 -4.77 -4.71 -5.99
C ARG A 51 -5.81 -4.22 -5.01
N VAL A 52 -6.31 -3.02 -5.20
CA VAL A 52 -7.37 -2.40 -4.41
C VAL A 52 -8.56 -2.18 -5.32
N GLU A 53 -9.66 -2.90 -5.08
CA GLU A 53 -10.84 -2.83 -5.94
C GLU A 53 -11.72 -1.63 -5.62
N ARG A 54 -11.76 -1.23 -4.34
CA ARG A 54 -12.52 -0.07 -3.88
C ARG A 54 -12.07 0.36 -2.49
N LEU A 55 -12.41 1.59 -2.13
CA LEU A 55 -12.30 2.08 -0.74
C LEU A 55 -13.37 1.48 0.17
N MET A 56 -13.07 1.46 1.47
CA MET A 56 -14.02 1.14 2.51
C MET A 56 -15.08 2.24 2.63
N ASP A 57 -16.36 1.83 2.72
CA ASP A 57 -17.47 2.76 2.91
C ASP A 57 -17.40 3.44 4.29
N GLU A 58 -17.84 4.70 4.38
CA GLU A 58 -17.81 5.51 5.61
C GLU A 58 -18.48 4.85 6.81
N SER A 59 -19.63 4.19 6.60
CA SER A 59 -20.36 3.50 7.68
C SER A 59 -19.55 2.35 8.28
N ARG A 60 -18.85 1.59 7.43
CA ARG A 60 -17.96 0.49 7.83
C ARG A 60 -16.70 1.03 8.48
N PHE A 61 -16.13 2.10 7.94
CA PHE A 61 -14.99 2.79 8.55
C PHE A 61 -15.31 3.24 9.97
N LYS A 62 -16.45 3.90 10.18
CA LYS A 62 -16.92 4.30 11.51
C LYS A 62 -17.12 3.10 12.43
N GLN A 63 -17.80 2.05 11.96
CA GLN A 63 -18.01 0.82 12.73
C GLN A 63 -16.69 0.22 13.20
N VAL A 64 -15.73 0.07 12.30
CA VAL A 64 -14.42 -0.54 12.56
C VAL A 64 -13.62 0.30 13.55
N THR A 65 -13.53 1.60 13.32
CA THR A 65 -12.76 2.52 14.15
C THR A 65 -13.37 2.71 15.55
N ASP A 66 -14.70 2.82 15.64
CA ASP A 66 -15.41 2.88 16.92
C ASP A 66 -15.25 1.58 17.71
N THR A 67 -15.38 0.42 17.05
CA THR A 67 -15.18 -0.87 17.73
C THR A 67 -13.77 -0.97 18.28
N LEU A 68 -12.76 -0.55 17.52
CA LEU A 68 -11.37 -0.55 18.00
C LEU A 68 -11.17 0.41 19.19
N LYS A 69 -11.80 1.59 19.13
CA LYS A 69 -11.67 2.64 20.15
C LYS A 69 -12.40 2.31 21.45
N TYR A 70 -13.62 1.77 21.37
CA TYR A 70 -14.52 1.61 22.51
C TYR A 70 -14.67 0.17 23.00
N ASN A 71 -14.44 -0.83 22.14
CA ASN A 71 -14.58 -2.24 22.48
C ASN A 71 -13.25 -3.01 22.48
N GLY A 72 -12.16 -2.35 22.08
CA GLY A 72 -10.81 -2.89 22.06
C GLY A 72 -10.54 -3.85 20.89
N TYR A 73 -9.28 -4.29 20.82
CA TYR A 73 -8.74 -5.04 19.68
C TYR A 73 -9.48 -6.35 19.39
N ALA A 74 -9.81 -7.14 20.41
CA ALA A 74 -10.45 -8.44 20.22
C ALA A 74 -11.83 -8.34 19.56
N LYS A 75 -12.65 -7.36 19.95
CA LYS A 75 -13.96 -7.11 19.31
C LYS A 75 -13.79 -6.51 17.92
N PHE A 76 -12.84 -5.58 17.76
CA PHE A 76 -12.50 -5.03 16.47
C PHE A 76 -12.11 -6.11 15.47
N PHE A 77 -11.24 -7.05 15.84
CA PHE A 77 -10.74 -8.06 14.92
C PHE A 77 -11.84 -9.02 14.47
N ASN A 78 -12.77 -9.37 15.37
CA ASN A 78 -13.96 -10.14 15.00
C ASN A 78 -14.84 -9.41 13.98
N VAL A 79 -15.06 -8.10 14.15
CA VAL A 79 -15.79 -7.28 13.16
C VAL A 79 -15.00 -7.16 11.86
N PHE A 80 -13.68 -6.97 11.94
CA PHE A 80 -12.82 -6.81 10.78
C PHE A 80 -12.86 -8.03 9.86
N ARG A 81 -12.91 -9.24 10.44
CA ARG A 81 -12.97 -10.50 9.68
C ARG A 81 -14.27 -10.68 8.89
N THR A 82 -15.37 -10.04 9.28
CA THR A 82 -16.66 -10.13 8.57
C THR A 82 -16.80 -9.08 7.47
N LEU A 83 -15.85 -8.16 7.35
CA LEU A 83 -15.84 -7.17 6.28
C LEU A 83 -15.70 -7.84 4.90
N PRO A 84 -16.32 -7.25 3.87
CA PRO A 84 -16.16 -7.74 2.50
C PRO A 84 -14.72 -7.57 2.04
N VAL A 85 -14.30 -8.47 1.16
CA VAL A 85 -13.03 -8.34 0.44
C VAL A 85 -13.14 -7.15 -0.54
N ILE A 86 -12.10 -6.32 -0.58
CA ILE A 86 -12.00 -5.11 -1.40
C ILE A 86 -10.65 -5.01 -2.13
N GLY A 87 -9.93 -6.13 -2.22
CA GLY A 87 -8.61 -6.19 -2.85
C GLY A 87 -7.77 -7.37 -2.40
N THR A 88 -6.52 -7.41 -2.86
CA THR A 88 -5.53 -8.44 -2.52
C THR A 88 -4.14 -7.83 -2.35
N ILE A 89 -3.32 -8.46 -1.52
CA ILE A 89 -1.86 -8.30 -1.52
C ILE A 89 -1.26 -9.66 -1.83
N GLU A 90 -0.39 -9.71 -2.84
CA GLU A 90 0.27 -10.91 -3.32
C GLU A 90 1.79 -10.79 -3.18
N LEU A 91 2.40 -11.85 -2.69
CA LEU A 91 3.84 -12.05 -2.54
C LEU A 91 4.19 -13.46 -3.00
N GLU A 92 4.79 -13.59 -4.19
CA GLU A 92 5.20 -14.88 -4.76
C GLU A 92 4.07 -15.92 -4.67
N ASN A 93 4.19 -16.88 -3.74
CA ASN A 93 3.23 -17.98 -3.52
C ASN A 93 2.27 -17.72 -2.34
N ARG A 94 2.18 -16.50 -1.84
CA ARG A 94 1.32 -16.10 -0.71
C ARG A 94 0.41 -14.95 -1.10
N GLN A 95 -0.80 -14.97 -0.56
CA GLN A 95 -1.80 -13.93 -0.80
C GLN A 95 -2.63 -13.69 0.46
N VAL A 96 -3.01 -12.44 0.68
CA VAL A 96 -4.01 -12.05 1.68
C VAL A 96 -5.08 -11.18 1.04
N GLU A 97 -6.30 -11.28 1.56
CA GLU A 97 -7.45 -10.49 1.13
C GLU A 97 -7.47 -9.16 1.88
N LEU A 98 -7.54 -8.06 1.13
CA LEU A 98 -7.73 -6.74 1.70
C LEU A 98 -9.18 -6.56 2.11
N LYS A 99 -9.39 -6.09 3.33
CA LYS A 99 -10.72 -5.81 3.89
C LYS A 99 -10.88 -4.36 4.32
N TYR A 100 -9.78 -3.61 4.34
CA TYR A 100 -9.73 -2.21 4.69
C TYR A 100 -8.86 -1.45 3.69
N ALA A 101 -9.39 -0.35 3.19
CA ALA A 101 -8.70 0.60 2.34
C ALA A 101 -9.25 1.99 2.65
N ARG A 102 -8.39 2.87 3.16
CA ARG A 102 -8.74 4.25 3.50
C ARG A 102 -7.76 5.20 2.86
N GLU A 103 -8.29 6.12 2.07
CA GLU A 103 -7.54 7.22 1.50
C GLU A 103 -7.77 8.49 2.32
N GLN A 104 -6.72 9.26 2.51
CA GLN A 104 -6.75 10.57 3.13
C GLN A 104 -5.90 11.54 2.29
N GLN A 105 -6.45 12.72 2.01
CA GLN A 105 -5.68 13.78 1.36
C GLN A 105 -4.63 14.31 2.34
N GLU A 106 -3.41 14.50 1.88
CA GLU A 106 -2.29 15.08 2.63
C GLU A 106 -1.66 16.21 1.81
N ASP A 107 -0.93 17.12 2.48
CA ASP A 107 -0.23 18.20 1.79
C ASP A 107 0.81 17.60 0.81
N GLY A 108 0.57 17.76 -0.48
CA GLY A 108 1.46 17.24 -1.54
C GLY A 108 1.06 15.90 -2.14
N GLY A 109 -0.11 15.33 -1.78
CA GLY A 109 -0.65 14.15 -2.44
C GLY A 109 -1.72 13.44 -1.60
N ARG A 110 -1.57 12.12 -1.41
CA ARG A 110 -2.53 11.33 -0.64
C ARG A 110 -1.87 10.18 0.11
N ARG A 111 -2.46 9.81 1.25
CA ARG A 111 -2.11 8.63 2.04
C ARG A 111 -3.16 7.54 1.86
N LEU A 112 -2.72 6.33 1.56
CA LEU A 112 -3.54 5.14 1.45
C LEU A 112 -3.12 4.12 2.52
N VAL A 113 -4.05 3.79 3.41
CA VAL A 113 -3.86 2.75 4.43
C VAL A 113 -4.68 1.53 4.05
N LEU A 114 -4.01 0.39 3.94
CA LEU A 114 -4.60 -0.89 3.58
C LEU A 114 -4.40 -1.89 4.72
N ALA A 115 -5.38 -2.76 4.95
CA ALA A 115 -5.19 -3.86 5.88
C ALA A 115 -5.93 -5.14 5.47
N ALA A 116 -5.31 -6.26 5.84
CA ALA A 116 -5.83 -7.61 5.71
C ALA A 116 -6.01 -8.25 7.09
N ASP A 117 -6.89 -9.24 7.18
CA ASP A 117 -7.27 -9.91 8.43
C ASP A 117 -6.38 -11.11 8.78
N ARG A 118 -5.28 -11.28 8.04
CA ARG A 118 -4.30 -12.34 8.24
C ARG A 118 -2.89 -11.82 8.01
N PRO A 119 -1.88 -12.41 8.66
CA PRO A 119 -0.49 -12.09 8.39
C PRO A 119 -0.06 -12.67 7.03
N LEU A 120 0.63 -11.87 6.23
CA LEU A 120 1.22 -12.30 4.95
C LEU A 120 2.60 -12.97 5.16
N PHE A 121 3.37 -12.45 6.12
CA PHE A 121 4.65 -13.01 6.55
C PHE A 121 5.01 -12.47 7.93
N PHE A 122 5.91 -13.15 8.63
CA PHE A 122 6.52 -12.65 9.86
C PHE A 122 7.96 -12.26 9.54
N PHE A 123 8.35 -11.00 9.78
CA PHE A 123 9.69 -10.51 9.46
C PHE A 123 10.40 -10.00 10.72
N GLY A 124 11.58 -10.57 11.02
CA GLY A 124 12.51 -10.00 12.01
C GLY A 124 12.12 -10.12 13.50
N GLY A 125 11.37 -11.16 13.90
CA GLY A 125 11.10 -11.46 15.31
C GLY A 125 12.00 -12.56 15.88
N ALA A 126 12.34 -12.47 17.17
CA ALA A 126 12.81 -13.63 17.92
C ALA A 126 11.70 -14.70 17.92
N PRO A 127 12.01 -16.00 17.78
CA PRO A 127 11.01 -17.07 17.80
C PRO A 127 10.07 -17.01 19.01
N ASP A 128 10.56 -16.44 20.11
CA ASP A 128 9.94 -16.38 21.43
C ASP A 128 9.02 -15.16 21.65
N LYS A 129 8.96 -14.21 20.70
CA LYS A 129 7.97 -13.12 20.79
C LYS A 129 6.58 -13.70 20.57
N ASN A 130 5.72 -13.52 21.56
CA ASN A 130 4.33 -13.94 21.50
C ASN A 130 3.65 -13.32 20.25
N ARG A 131 3.37 -14.16 19.26
CA ARG A 131 2.69 -13.78 18.01
C ARG A 131 1.21 -13.49 18.22
N ALA A 132 0.69 -13.75 19.42
CA ALA A 132 -0.68 -13.42 19.79
C ALA A 132 -0.91 -11.90 19.65
N GLY A 133 -1.94 -11.53 18.89
CA GLY A 133 -2.28 -10.14 18.60
C GLY A 133 -1.59 -9.54 17.37
N TYR A 134 -0.69 -10.27 16.68
CA TYR A 134 -0.09 -9.88 15.40
C TYR A 134 -0.75 -10.63 14.25
N GLU A 135 -2.05 -10.40 14.09
CA GLU A 135 -2.93 -11.22 13.24
C GLU A 135 -3.26 -10.54 11.91
N MET A 136 -2.71 -9.36 11.64
CA MET A 136 -3.06 -8.55 10.48
C MET A 136 -1.86 -8.24 9.61
N THR A 137 -2.11 -7.93 8.34
CA THR A 137 -1.16 -7.22 7.48
C THR A 137 -1.60 -5.77 7.39
N ILE A 138 -0.66 -4.82 7.51
CA ILE A 138 -0.94 -3.39 7.27
C ILE A 138 0.07 -2.84 6.26
N VAL A 139 -0.44 -2.01 5.36
CA VAL A 139 0.35 -1.27 4.37
C VAL A 139 -0.06 0.19 4.45
N GLU A 140 0.91 1.08 4.53
CA GLU A 140 0.72 2.52 4.41
C GLU A 140 1.53 3.03 3.23
N LEU A 141 0.87 3.70 2.30
CA LEU A 141 1.49 4.31 1.13
C LEU A 141 1.19 5.81 1.12
N ARG A 142 2.17 6.60 0.73
CA ARG A 142 2.04 8.02 0.43
C ARG A 142 2.36 8.22 -1.03
N PHE A 143 1.39 8.76 -1.76
CA PHE A 143 1.52 9.15 -3.14
C PHE A 143 1.90 10.61 -3.20
N ASP A 144 2.89 10.95 -4.02
CA ASP A 144 3.23 12.32 -4.36
C ASP A 144 2.40 12.85 -5.53
N ALA A 145 2.48 14.15 -5.79
CA ALA A 145 1.78 14.81 -6.88
C ALA A 145 2.24 14.33 -8.29
N GLN A 146 3.40 13.70 -8.38
CA GLN A 146 3.97 13.18 -9.63
C GLN A 146 3.55 11.72 -9.90
N GLY A 147 2.79 11.10 -8.99
CA GLY A 147 2.36 9.71 -9.06
C GLY A 147 3.37 8.70 -8.52
N GLY A 148 4.50 9.14 -7.95
CA GLY A 148 5.36 8.27 -7.16
C GLY A 148 4.64 7.83 -5.88
N ALA A 149 4.92 6.62 -5.41
CA ALA A 149 4.43 6.18 -4.09
C ALA A 149 5.55 5.53 -3.27
N THR A 150 5.62 5.92 -2.00
CA THR A 150 6.53 5.31 -1.01
C THR A 150 5.74 4.94 0.23
N GLY A 151 6.25 4.02 1.04
CA GLY A 151 5.49 3.59 2.18
C GLY A 151 6.15 2.57 3.06
N THR A 152 5.33 1.96 3.91
CA THR A 152 5.76 0.91 4.82
C THR A 152 4.76 -0.24 4.86
N MET A 153 5.24 -1.43 5.17
CA MET A 153 4.42 -2.61 5.42
C MET A 153 4.87 -3.32 6.69
N ALA A 154 3.90 -3.85 7.42
CA ALA A 154 4.12 -4.90 8.40
C ALA A 154 3.27 -6.12 8.00
N GLY A 155 3.96 -7.24 7.71
CA GLY A 155 3.33 -8.50 7.30
C GLY A 155 2.61 -9.23 8.43
N ALA A 156 2.91 -8.87 9.68
CA ALA A 156 2.22 -9.30 10.88
C ALA A 156 2.14 -8.10 11.84
N ALA A 157 0.93 -7.71 12.23
CA ALA A 157 0.69 -6.43 12.87
C ALA A 157 -0.47 -6.51 13.87
N ARG A 158 -0.32 -5.72 14.93
CA ARG A 158 -1.43 -5.23 15.74
C ARG A 158 -1.71 -3.78 15.35
N VAL A 159 -2.95 -3.30 15.56
CA VAL A 159 -3.32 -1.90 15.31
C VAL A 159 -3.95 -1.25 16.52
N LYS A 160 -3.84 0.08 16.57
CA LYS A 160 -4.46 0.95 17.56
C LYS A 160 -5.30 2.02 16.85
N PRO A 161 -6.30 2.61 17.52
CA PRO A 161 -7.14 3.63 16.90
C PRO A 161 -6.39 4.95 16.77
N SER A 162 -6.73 5.71 15.74
CA SER A 162 -6.32 7.10 15.49
C SER A 162 -7.49 7.89 14.90
N PRO A 163 -7.46 9.23 14.91
CA PRO A 163 -8.48 10.04 14.25
C PRO A 163 -8.64 9.73 12.75
N ALA A 164 -7.56 9.28 12.09
CA ALA A 164 -7.52 8.94 10.67
C ALA A 164 -7.90 7.48 10.36
N GLY A 165 -8.19 6.66 11.37
CA GLY A 165 -8.46 5.24 11.22
C GLY A 165 -7.51 4.36 12.03
N ILE A 166 -7.18 3.19 11.50
CA ILE A 166 -6.24 2.25 12.15
C ILE A 166 -4.80 2.65 11.86
N VAL A 167 -3.92 2.51 12.86
CA VAL A 167 -2.46 2.67 12.71
C VAL A 167 -1.74 1.53 13.42
N LEU A 168 -0.51 1.21 13.01
CA LEU A 168 0.29 0.16 13.61
C LEU A 168 0.46 0.39 15.14
N ASP A 169 0.23 -0.66 15.91
CA ASP A 169 0.46 -0.71 17.35
C ASP A 169 1.83 -1.32 17.65
N SER A 170 2.67 -0.59 18.36
CA SER A 170 4.04 -0.95 18.77
C SER A 170 4.99 -1.37 17.62
N TYR A 171 6.00 -0.52 17.33
CA TYR A 171 7.08 -0.72 16.34
C TYR A 171 8.09 -1.85 16.69
N ALA A 172 7.66 -2.88 17.42
CA ALA A 172 8.54 -3.96 17.87
C ALA A 172 8.96 -4.92 16.74
N GLU A 173 8.36 -4.80 15.56
CA GLU A 173 8.73 -5.52 14.33
C GLU A 173 9.33 -4.54 13.30
N THR A 174 10.33 -5.01 12.55
CA THR A 174 10.98 -4.21 11.50
C THR A 174 9.99 -3.97 10.36
N VAL A 175 9.55 -2.73 10.20
CA VAL A 175 8.73 -2.33 9.05
C VAL A 175 9.55 -2.44 7.76
N ILE A 176 8.92 -2.93 6.70
CA ILE A 176 9.52 -3.04 5.38
C ILE A 176 9.26 -1.73 4.64
N GLN A 177 10.32 -1.15 4.07
CA GLN A 177 10.21 0.05 3.24
C GLN A 177 9.65 -0.34 1.88
N LEU A 178 8.68 0.43 1.40
CA LEU A 178 8.00 0.20 0.14
C LEU A 178 8.31 1.33 -0.83
N THR A 179 8.56 0.98 -2.09
CA THR A 179 8.61 1.91 -3.22
C THR A 179 7.73 1.34 -4.31
N ALA A 180 6.61 2.02 -4.60
CA ALA A 180 5.73 1.63 -5.67
C ALA A 180 6.38 1.99 -7.01
N ARG A 181 6.31 1.05 -7.95
CA ARG A 181 6.56 1.34 -9.36
C ARG A 181 5.22 1.34 -10.07
N ALA A 182 5.03 2.30 -10.96
CA ALA A 182 3.89 2.24 -11.85
C ALA A 182 3.96 0.95 -12.68
N SER A 183 2.92 0.11 -12.58
CA SER A 183 2.73 -1.00 -13.50
C SER A 183 2.53 -0.42 -14.88
N ARG A 184 3.49 -0.67 -15.78
CA ARG A 184 3.34 -0.33 -17.19
C ARG A 184 2.23 -1.24 -17.76
N PRO A 185 1.17 -0.70 -18.39
CA PRO A 185 0.20 -1.52 -19.12
C PRO A 185 0.87 -2.26 -20.28
#